data_AF-A0A2V5I794-F1
#
_entry.id   AF-A0A2V5I794-F1
#
_cell.length_a   1.000
_cell.length_b   1.000
_cell.length_c   1.000
_cell.angle_alpha   90.00
_cell.angle_beta   90.00
_cell.angle_gamma   90.00
#
_symmetry.space_group_name_H-M   'P 1'
#
loop_
_entity.id
_entity.type
_entity.pdbx_description
1 polymer ?
#
loop_
_entity_poly.entity_id
_entity_poly.type
_entity_poly.pdbx_seq_one_letter_code
_entity_poly.pdbx_strand_id
1 'polypeptide(L)'
;MTTPKYNLRNPLPLSATQEAEVKQIYYKRVRGHCAPEIKAFAECAVNRTVTATWVCRTQRLAMNACMLAHAKPEEEDRAREEWFATHEERRRAEQAKLDAVEERRAQVIAMMRADDERRRREQQQEEEKVRRQQQQQQQK
;
A
#
# COMPACT_ATOMS: atom_id res chain seq x y z
N MET A 1 0.65 26.06 22.42
CA MET A 1 1.71 25.76 21.44
C MET A 1 2.32 24.43 21.84
N THR A 2 2.06 23.38 21.07
CA THR A 2 2.63 22.04 21.30
C THR A 2 4.11 22.05 20.90
N THR A 3 4.99 21.68 21.82
CA THR A 3 6.42 21.51 21.55
C THR A 3 6.62 20.37 20.54
N PRO A 4 7.45 20.56 19.49
CA PRO A 4 7.71 19.50 18.51
C PRO A 4 8.39 18.32 19.18
N LYS A 5 7.86 17.11 18.97
CA LYS A 5 8.33 15.85 19.58
C LYS A 5 9.71 15.41 19.06
N TYR A 6 10.15 15.97 17.92
CA TYR A 6 11.39 15.61 17.23
C TYR A 6 12.24 16.85 16.94
N ASN A 7 13.57 16.74 17.03
CA ASN A 7 14.50 17.83 16.72
C ASN A 7 14.76 17.92 15.21
N LEU A 8 14.24 18.96 14.55
CA LEU A 8 14.40 19.13 13.10
C LEU A 8 15.69 19.83 12.67
N ARG A 9 16.40 20.48 13.61
CA ARG A 9 17.72 21.10 13.35
C ARG A 9 18.83 20.10 13.04
N ASN A 10 18.70 18.86 13.53
CA ASN A 10 19.60 17.77 13.21
C ASN A 10 18.74 16.52 12.99
N PRO A 11 18.16 16.37 11.81
CA PRO A 11 17.15 15.36 11.60
C PRO A 11 17.76 13.96 11.50
N LEU A 12 17.04 12.96 11.99
CA LEU A 12 17.42 11.56 11.82
C LEU A 12 17.55 11.22 10.32
N PRO A 13 18.63 10.53 9.90
CA PRO A 13 18.77 10.10 8.53
C PRO A 13 17.67 9.08 8.22
N LEU A 14 16.91 9.33 7.15
CA LEU A 14 15.86 8.45 6.67
C LEU A 14 16.42 7.57 5.54
N SER A 15 15.87 6.38 5.35
CA SER A 15 16.12 5.60 4.14
C SER A 15 15.50 6.30 2.93
N ALA A 16 15.99 6.00 1.73
CA ALA A 16 15.46 6.58 0.49
C ALA A 16 13.94 6.36 0.31
N THR A 17 13.41 5.22 0.77
CA THR A 17 11.97 4.93 0.75
C THR A 17 11.19 5.82 1.72
N GLN A 18 11.71 6.01 2.93
CA GLN A 18 11.11 6.88 3.94
C GLN A 18 11.13 8.35 3.51
N GLU A 19 12.21 8.82 2.87
CA GLU A 19 12.27 10.16 2.28
C GLU A 19 11.24 10.35 1.17
N ALA A 20 10.99 9.31 0.36
CA ALA A 20 9.96 9.37 -0.68
C ALA A 20 8.55 9.52 -0.06
N GLU A 21 8.26 8.82 1.04
CA GLU A 21 7.00 8.94 1.77
C GLU A 21 6.80 10.34 2.37
N VAL A 22 7.85 10.91 2.99
CA VAL A 22 7.84 12.30 3.47
C VAL A 22 7.56 13.26 2.31
N LYS A 23 8.22 13.07 1.16
CA LYS A 23 8.00 13.90 -0.04
C LYS A 23 6.55 13.82 -0.53
N GLN A 24 5.89 12.66 -0.41
CA GLN A 24 4.47 12.54 -0.76
C GLN A 24 3.58 13.40 0.15
N ILE A 25 3.83 13.39 1.46
CA ILE A 25 3.11 14.23 2.44
C ILE A 25 3.35 15.71 2.13
N TYR A 26 4.62 16.08 1.92
CA TYR A 26 5.01 17.44 1.54
C TYR A 26 4.27 17.92 0.28
N TYR A 27 4.34 17.15 -0.82
CA TYR A 27 3.65 17.53 -2.05
C TYR A 27 2.13 17.56 -1.89
N LYS A 28 1.55 16.67 -1.08
CA LYS A 28 0.11 16.69 -0.78
C LYS A 28 -0.31 18.00 -0.11
N ARG A 29 0.49 18.52 0.82
CA ARG A 29 0.22 19.82 1.48
C ARG A 29 0.38 20.99 0.55
N VAL A 30 1.48 21.05 -0.20
CA VAL A 30 1.71 22.12 -1.19
C VAL A 30 0.57 22.17 -2.20
N ARG A 31 0.12 21.00 -2.70
CA ARG A 31 -1.05 20.92 -3.58
C ARG A 31 -2.35 21.30 -2.88
N GLY A 32 -2.48 21.05 -1.58
CA GLY A 32 -3.61 21.49 -0.77
C GLY A 32 -3.73 23.01 -0.71
N HIS A 33 -2.61 23.72 -0.55
CA HIS A 33 -2.58 25.19 -0.59
C HIS A 33 -2.92 25.73 -1.98
N CYS A 34 -2.43 25.08 -3.04
CA CYS A 34 -2.63 25.49 -4.43
C CYS A 34 -3.82 24.79 -5.12
N ALA A 35 -4.79 24.30 -4.35
CA ALA A 35 -5.97 23.62 -4.88
C ALA A 35 -6.74 24.44 -5.95
N PRO A 36 -6.97 25.76 -5.80
CA PRO A 36 -7.72 26.51 -6.80
C PRO A 36 -6.96 26.64 -8.13
N GLU A 37 -5.64 26.86 -8.10
CA GLU A 37 -4.81 26.97 -9.31
C GLU A 37 -4.66 25.62 -10.02
N ILE A 38 -4.52 24.53 -9.25
CA ILE A 38 -4.50 23.16 -9.77
C ILE A 38 -5.84 22.84 -10.45
N LYS A 39 -6.95 23.21 -9.83
CA LYS A 39 -8.29 23.00 -10.40
C LYS A 39 -8.47 23.76 -11.71
N ALA A 40 -8.08 25.04 -11.76
CA ALA A 40 -8.15 25.85 -12.98
C ALA A 40 -7.30 25.27 -14.12
N PHE A 41 -6.11 24.73 -13.80
CA PHE A 41 -5.30 24.02 -14.78
C PHE A 41 -5.97 22.71 -15.24
N ALA A 42 -6.50 21.93 -14.30
CA ALA A 42 -7.17 20.67 -14.60
C ALA A 42 -8.38 20.88 -15.53
N GLU A 43 -9.24 21.86 -15.24
CA GLU A 43 -10.41 22.22 -16.07
C GLU A 43 -10.02 22.59 -17.50
N CYS A 44 -8.91 23.31 -17.68
CA CYS A 44 -8.39 23.60 -19.02
C CYS A 44 -7.83 22.34 -19.73
N ALA A 45 -7.22 21.44 -18.98
CA ALA A 45 -6.50 20.27 -19.49
C ALA A 45 -7.39 19.04 -19.75
N VAL A 46 -8.61 18.94 -19.18
CA VAL A 46 -9.48 17.74 -19.25
C VAL A 46 -9.62 17.17 -20.67
N ASN A 47 -9.78 18.04 -21.68
CA ASN A 47 -10.01 17.63 -23.07
C ASN A 47 -8.79 17.85 -23.99
N ARG A 48 -7.61 18.13 -23.42
CA ARG A 48 -6.42 18.55 -24.17
C ARG A 48 -5.21 17.77 -23.67
N THR A 49 -5.01 16.55 -24.16
CA THR A 49 -3.87 15.72 -23.73
C THR A 49 -2.55 16.21 -24.32
N VAL A 50 -2.51 16.47 -25.63
CA VAL A 50 -1.26 16.83 -26.35
C VAL A 50 -1.00 18.34 -26.35
N THR A 51 -2.06 19.16 -26.46
CA THR A 51 -1.92 20.62 -26.64
C THR A 51 -2.05 21.43 -25.34
N ALA A 52 -2.36 20.81 -24.20
CA ALA A 52 -2.55 21.52 -22.92
C ALA A 52 -1.33 22.37 -22.51
N THR A 53 -0.12 21.91 -22.79
CA THR A 53 1.10 22.65 -22.44
C THR A 53 1.16 24.05 -23.08
N TRP A 54 0.62 24.18 -24.30
CA TRP A 54 0.55 25.45 -25.02
C TRP A 54 -0.74 26.20 -24.74
N VAL A 55 -1.89 25.52 -24.84
CA VAL A 55 -3.22 26.15 -24.71
C VAL A 55 -3.50 26.59 -23.27
N CYS A 56 -3.11 25.79 -22.29
CA CYS A 56 -3.30 26.05 -20.86
C CYS A 56 -2.05 26.64 -20.20
N ARG A 57 -1.18 27.30 -20.99
CA ARG A 57 0.11 27.83 -20.51
C ARG A 57 -0.08 28.78 -19.33
N THR A 58 -1.08 29.66 -19.38
CA THR A 58 -1.34 30.65 -18.32
C THR A 58 -1.72 29.97 -17.01
N GLN A 59 -2.65 29.01 -17.04
CA GLN A 59 -3.07 28.25 -15.86
C GLN A 59 -1.93 27.39 -15.32
N ARG A 60 -1.12 26.78 -16.20
CA ARG A 60 0.07 26.01 -15.81
C ARG A 60 1.09 26.88 -15.07
N LEU A 61 1.36 28.09 -15.58
CA LEU A 61 2.30 29.02 -14.93
C LEU A 61 1.78 29.51 -13.58
N ALA A 62 0.47 29.82 -13.47
CA ALA A 62 -0.15 30.22 -12.22
C ALA A 62 -0.05 29.10 -11.15
N MET A 63 -0.38 27.86 -11.53
CA MET A 63 -0.25 26.68 -10.68
C MET A 63 1.20 26.48 -10.21
N ASN A 64 2.17 26.56 -11.13
CA ASN A 64 3.58 26.39 -10.79
C ASN A 64 4.09 27.52 -9.88
N ALA A 65 3.65 28.76 -10.11
CA ALA A 65 4.02 29.90 -9.27
C ALA A 65 3.50 29.71 -7.83
N CYS A 66 2.25 29.26 -7.67
CA CYS A 66 1.71 28.93 -6.35
C CYS A 66 2.51 27.81 -5.68
N MET A 67 2.77 26.71 -6.40
CA MET A 67 3.50 25.58 -5.83
C MET A 67 4.91 25.99 -5.38
N LEU A 68 5.62 26.83 -6.14
CA LEU A 68 6.93 27.36 -5.75
C LEU A 68 6.86 28.29 -4.53
N ALA A 69 5.80 29.10 -4.40
CA ALA A 69 5.62 30.00 -3.27
C ALA A 69 5.38 29.24 -1.94
N HIS A 70 4.73 28.07 -2.00
CA HIS A 70 4.46 27.21 -0.86
C HIS A 70 5.49 26.08 -0.67
N ALA A 71 6.40 25.89 -1.63
CA ALA A 71 7.48 24.91 -1.57
C ALA A 71 8.62 25.37 -0.66
N LYS A 72 8.31 25.58 0.63
CA LYS A 72 9.27 26.07 1.62
C LYS A 72 9.85 24.92 2.44
N PRO A 73 11.12 25.03 2.90
CA PRO A 73 11.71 24.05 3.81
C PRO A 73 10.87 23.82 5.08
N GLU A 74 10.17 24.85 5.57
CA GLU A 74 9.31 24.69 6.76
C GLU A 74 8.14 23.72 6.53
N GLU A 75 7.62 23.61 5.31
CA GLU A 75 6.56 22.64 4.99
C GLU A 75 7.11 21.22 4.87
N GLU A 76 8.35 21.05 4.43
CA GLU A 76 9.04 19.76 4.42
C GLU A 76 9.29 19.28 5.86
N ASP A 77 9.77 20.17 6.71
CA ASP A 77 9.97 19.94 8.15
C ASP A 77 8.68 19.47 8.84
N ARG A 78 7.57 20.19 8.62
CA ARG A 78 6.28 19.79 9.17
C ARG A 78 5.78 18.46 8.55
N ALA A 79 6.08 18.18 7.28
CA ALA A 79 5.74 16.89 6.65
C ALA A 79 6.51 15.74 7.29
N ARG A 80 7.77 15.96 7.69
CA ARG A 80 8.56 15.00 8.47
C ARG A 80 7.96 14.77 9.85
N GLU A 81 7.53 15.81 10.55
CA GLU A 81 6.85 15.66 11.84
C GLU A 81 5.59 14.81 11.75
N GLU A 82 4.74 15.05 10.74
CA GLU A 82 3.54 14.23 10.49
C GLU A 82 3.90 12.79 10.14
N TRP A 83 4.93 12.58 9.32
CA TRP A 83 5.42 11.25 8.98
C TRP A 83 5.88 10.51 10.23
N PHE A 84 6.65 11.15 11.12
CA PHE A 84 7.08 10.53 12.38
C PHE A 84 5.93 10.33 13.36
N ALA A 85 4.95 11.24 13.43
CA ALA A 85 3.78 11.11 14.29
C ALA A 85 2.95 9.85 13.95
N THR A 86 2.83 9.54 12.66
CA THR A 86 2.09 8.38 12.14
C THR A 86 2.94 7.10 12.07
N HIS A 87 4.21 7.12 12.49
CA HIS A 87 5.12 5.98 12.41
C HIS A 87 4.63 4.77 13.22
N GLU A 88 4.15 4.99 14.45
CA GLU A 88 3.63 3.90 15.27
C GLU A 88 2.38 3.24 14.65
N GLU A 89 1.50 4.04 14.06
CA GLU A 89 0.30 3.56 13.39
C GLU A 89 0.65 2.73 12.15
N ARG A 90 1.59 3.21 11.32
CA ARG A 90 2.10 2.44 10.16
C ARG A 90 2.70 1.11 10.60
N ARG A 91 3.52 1.10 11.65
CA ARG A 91 4.13 -0.12 12.19
C ARG A 91 3.07 -1.13 12.66
N ARG A 92 2.03 -0.66 13.37
CA ARG A 92 0.92 -1.52 13.80
C ARG A 92 0.12 -2.07 12.61
N ALA A 93 -0.14 -1.24 11.60
CA ALA A 93 -0.85 -1.66 10.41
C ALA A 93 -0.06 -2.69 9.58
N GLU A 94 1.27 -2.55 9.51
CA GLU A 94 2.15 -3.53 8.86
C GLU A 94 2.16 -4.86 9.62
N GLN A 95 2.31 -4.82 10.95
CA GLN A 95 2.25 -6.03 11.77
C GLN A 95 0.92 -6.76 11.60
N ALA A 96 -0.21 -6.06 11.68
CA ALA A 96 -1.52 -6.66 11.49
C ALA A 96 -1.70 -7.30 10.10
N LYS A 97 -1.08 -6.75 9.05
CA LYS A 97 -1.07 -7.36 7.72
C LYS A 97 -0.24 -8.64 7.69
N LEU A 98 0.93 -8.65 8.33
CA LEU A 98 1.79 -9.83 8.43
C LEU A 98 1.07 -10.95 9.19
N ASP A 99 0.44 -10.62 10.32
CA ASP A 99 -0.33 -11.56 11.14
C ASP A 99 -1.49 -12.15 10.32
N ALA A 100 -2.24 -11.32 9.58
CA ALA A 100 -3.32 -11.80 8.71
C ALA A 100 -2.82 -12.70 7.55
N VAL A 101 -1.65 -12.41 6.99
CA VAL A 101 -1.01 -13.26 5.98
C VAL A 101 -0.59 -14.61 6.58
N GLU A 102 -0.05 -14.60 7.80
CA GLU A 102 0.31 -15.82 8.52
C GLU A 102 -0.91 -16.67 8.85
N GLU A 103 -1.99 -16.07 9.36
CA GLU A 103 -3.25 -16.75 9.62
C GLU A 103 -3.81 -17.39 8.35
N ARG A 104 -3.84 -16.64 7.24
CA ARG A 104 -4.29 -17.17 5.94
C ARG A 104 -3.41 -18.32 5.48
N ARG A 105 -2.10 -18.23 5.67
CA ARG A 105 -1.16 -19.31 5.32
C ARG A 105 -1.42 -20.56 6.16
N ALA A 106 -1.66 -20.41 7.46
CA ALA A 106 -1.98 -21.51 8.36
C ALA A 106 -3.29 -22.22 7.94
N GLN A 107 -4.33 -21.45 7.60
CA GLN A 107 -5.60 -21.98 7.11
C GLN A 107 -5.42 -22.80 5.82
N VAL A 108 -4.65 -22.29 4.85
CA VAL A 108 -4.37 -23.01 3.60
C VAL A 108 -3.63 -24.31 3.89
N ILE A 109 -2.60 -24.29 4.74
CA ILE A 109 -1.85 -25.49 5.13
C ILE A 109 -2.77 -26.52 5.79
N ALA A 110 -3.67 -26.09 6.68
CA ALA A 110 -4.63 -26.98 7.34
C ALA A 110 -5.60 -27.62 6.33
N MET A 111 -6.11 -26.84 5.38
CA MET A 111 -6.99 -27.34 4.32
C MET A 111 -6.28 -28.38 3.44
N MET A 112 -5.04 -28.11 3.02
CA MET A 112 -4.24 -29.05 2.22
C MET A 112 -4.01 -30.37 2.97
N ARG A 113 -3.68 -30.31 4.27
CA ARG A 113 -3.51 -31.52 5.10
C ARG A 113 -4.80 -32.32 5.21
N ALA A 114 -5.94 -31.66 5.42
CA ALA A 114 -7.24 -32.32 5.50
C ALA A 114 -7.64 -32.99 4.18
N ASP A 115 -7.35 -32.34 3.05
CA ASP A 115 -7.55 -32.90 1.71
C ASP A 115 -6.68 -34.13 1.45
N ASP A 116 -5.40 -34.08 1.84
CA ASP A 116 -4.49 -35.21 1.69
C ASP A 116 -4.94 -36.41 2.53
N GLU A 117 -5.42 -36.18 3.75
CA GLU A 117 -6.00 -37.25 4.59
C GLU A 117 -7.26 -37.86 3.97
N ARG A 118 -8.15 -37.04 3.39
CA ARG A 118 -9.32 -37.53 2.66
C ARG A 118 -8.92 -38.43 1.50
N ARG A 119 -7.99 -37.96 0.65
CA ARG A 119 -7.47 -38.73 -0.49
C ARG A 119 -6.86 -40.06 -0.06
N ARG A 120 -6.08 -40.09 1.03
CA ARG A 120 -5.51 -41.33 1.59
C ARG A 120 -6.59 -42.30 2.08
N ARG A 121 -7.63 -41.81 2.76
CA ARG A 121 -8.73 -42.66 3.23
C ARG A 121 -9.54 -43.23 2.07
N GLU A 122 -9.81 -42.43 1.04
CA GLU A 122 -10.50 -42.87 -0.17
C GLU A 122 -9.71 -43.97 -0.89
N GLN A 123 -8.39 -43.78 -1.06
CA GLN A 123 -7.49 -44.80 -1.63
C GLN A 123 -7.50 -46.10 -0.82
N GLN A 124 -7.38 -46.02 0.51
CA GLN A 124 -7.42 -47.21 1.39
C GLN A 124 -8.76 -47.95 1.31
N GLN A 125 -9.87 -47.21 1.27
CA GLN A 125 -11.20 -47.81 1.12
C GLN A 125 -11.38 -48.48 -0.24
N GLU A 126 -10.84 -47.87 -1.31
CA GLU A 126 -10.89 -48.44 -2.65
C GLU A 126 -10.03 -49.72 -2.75
N GLU A 127 -8.80 -49.68 -2.24
CA GLU A 127 -7.93 -50.86 -2.13
C GLU A 127 -8.59 -52.00 -1.33
N GLU A 128 -9.25 -51.68 -0.21
CA GLU A 128 -9.96 -52.67 0.59
C GLU A 128 -11.17 -53.26 -0.15
N LYS A 129 -11.95 -52.43 -0.85
CA LYS A 129 -13.07 -52.90 -1.69
C LYS A 129 -12.59 -53.82 -2.81
N VAL A 130 -11.50 -53.46 -3.49
CA VAL A 130 -10.87 -54.29 -4.53
C VAL A 130 -10.42 -55.63 -3.95
N ARG A 131 -9.74 -55.61 -2.80
CA ARG A 131 -9.28 -56.83 -2.11
C ARG A 131 -10.45 -57.75 -1.71
N ARG A 132 -11.54 -57.19 -1.18
CA ARG A 132 -12.77 -57.95 -0.83
C ARG A 132 -13.44 -58.55 -2.08
N GLN A 133 -13.52 -57.81 -3.19
CA GLN A 133 -14.05 -58.33 -4.46
C GLN A 133 -13.23 -59.50 -5.02
N GLN A 134 -11.89 -59.39 -5.00
CA GLN A 134 -11.01 -60.48 -5.47
C GLN A 134 -11.18 -61.76 -4.64
N GLN A 135 -11.31 -61.66 -3.33
CA GLN A 135 -11.56 -62.83 -2.46
C GLN A 135 -12.91 -63.49 -2.77
N GLN A 136 -13.96 -62.71 -3.05
CA GLN A 136 -15.26 -63.26 -3.44
C GLN A 136 -15.23 -63.95 -4.81
N GLN A 137 -14.41 -63.48 -5.75
CA GLN A 137 -14.22 -64.14 -7.05
C GLN A 137 -13.48 -65.47 -6.93
N GLN A 138 -12.52 -65.60 -6.00
CA GLN A 138 -11.77 -66.84 -5.78
C GLN A 138 -12.57 -67.93 -5.06
N GLN A 139 -13.68 -67.58 -4.41
CA GLN A 139 -14.55 -68.52 -3.68
C GLN A 139 -15.74 -69.03 -4.52
N LYS A 140 -15.89 -68.58 -5.76
CA LYS A 140 -16.89 -69.06 -6.74
C LYS A 140 -16.23 -69.97 -7.76
#